data_AF-A0A1G0DP19-F1
#
_entry.id   AF-A0A1G0DP19-F1
#
_cell.length_a   1.000
_cell.length_b   1.000
_cell.length_c   1.000
_cell.angle_alpha   90.00
_cell.angle_beta   90.00
_cell.angle_gamma   90.00
#
_symmetry.space_group_name_H-M   'P 1'
#
loop_
_entity.id
_entity.type
_entity.pdbx_description
1 polymer ?
#
loop_
_entity_poly.entity_id
_entity_poly.type
_entity_poly.pdbx_seq_one_letter_code
_entity_poly.pdbx_strand_id
1 'polypeptide(L)'
;MDYQAKLFVPFGVLGIRCSEDMLTGIDFLPASEKPQRATSALAETVCEQLLRYLKNPDAKFSVPFDLHGTPHQQKVWQAMLNIPRGQTRSYGELAAELKSCPQAVGQACGANPIPVIVPCHRVVGKAGLGGFARHTSGAHLDIKRWLLAHEAATPSPLQGEGWGEGRNSKLPSVGKIRK
;
A
#
# COMPACT_ATOMS: atom_id res chain seq x y z
N MET A 1 19.33 7.48 12.41
CA MET A 1 18.21 8.10 11.65
C MET A 1 17.07 8.24 12.61
N ASP A 2 16.57 9.47 12.77
CA ASP A 2 15.48 9.74 13.69
C ASP A 2 14.15 9.51 12.97
N TYR A 3 13.44 8.48 13.41
CA TYR A 3 12.09 8.18 12.95
C TYR A 3 11.10 8.88 13.86
N GLN A 4 10.03 9.45 13.30
CA GLN A 4 8.92 9.99 14.08
C GLN A 4 7.93 8.88 14.49
N ALA A 5 7.97 7.73 13.83
CA ALA A 5 7.28 6.52 14.26
C ALA A 5 7.98 5.26 13.72
N LYS A 6 7.81 4.13 14.41
CA LYS A 6 8.17 2.80 13.89
C LYS A 6 6.96 1.90 14.01
N LEU A 7 6.35 1.59 12.87
CA LEU A 7 5.08 0.89 12.77
C LEU A 7 5.30 -0.59 12.45
N PHE A 8 4.73 -1.47 13.26
CA PHE A 8 4.69 -2.91 12.96
C PHE A 8 3.70 -3.21 11.84
N VAL A 9 4.14 -4.00 10.88
CA VAL A 9 3.36 -4.40 9.71
C VAL A 9 3.57 -5.90 9.42
N PRO A 10 2.68 -6.56 8.64
CA PRO A 10 2.74 -8.01 8.43
C PRO A 10 4.07 -8.56 7.86
N PHE A 11 4.89 -7.70 7.26
CA PHE A 11 6.15 -8.08 6.62
C PHE A 11 7.39 -7.42 7.25
N GLY A 12 7.27 -6.81 8.44
CA GLY A 12 8.39 -6.20 9.15
C GLY A 12 8.00 -4.94 9.91
N VAL A 13 8.90 -3.95 9.90
CA VAL A 13 8.68 -2.65 10.55
C VAL A 13 8.86 -1.54 9.53
N LEU A 14 7.97 -0.55 9.53
CA LEU A 14 8.12 0.67 8.74
C LEU A 14 8.63 1.80 9.64
N GLY A 15 9.80 2.34 9.29
CA GLY A 15 10.30 3.59 9.87
C GLY A 15 9.71 4.77 9.14
N ILE A 16 8.99 5.64 9.85
CA ILE A 16 8.32 6.82 9.29
C ILE A 16 9.16 8.06 9.57
N ARG A 17 9.49 8.82 8.52
CA ARG A 17 10.24 10.08 8.62
C ARG A 17 9.36 11.24 8.12
N CYS A 18 9.18 12.24 8.96
CA CYS A 18 8.40 13.43 8.65
C CYS A 18 9.20 14.69 8.98
N SER A 19 8.96 15.77 8.23
CA SER A 19 9.18 17.13 8.73
C SER A 19 7.97 17.56 9.57
N GLU A 20 7.85 18.85 9.88
CA GLU A 20 6.68 19.40 10.58
C GLU A 20 5.38 19.15 9.79
N ASP A 21 5.41 19.41 8.48
CA ASP A 21 4.20 19.42 7.63
C ASP A 21 4.15 18.33 6.55
N MET A 22 5.26 17.63 6.29
CA MET A 22 5.36 16.70 5.15
C MET A 22 5.94 15.34 5.55
N LEU A 23 5.40 14.27 4.98
CA LEU A 23 6.06 12.96 4.98
C LEU A 23 7.27 13.01 4.03
N THR A 24 8.45 12.67 4.54
CA THR A 24 9.72 12.75 3.81
C THR A 24 10.36 11.38 3.56
N GLY A 25 9.86 10.32 4.20
CA GLY A 25 10.33 8.98 3.91
C GLY A 25 9.62 7.85 4.66
N ILE A 26 9.67 6.67 4.06
CA ILE A 26 9.31 5.39 4.69
C ILE A 26 10.44 4.39 4.41
N ASP A 27 11.01 3.83 5.46
CA ASP A 27 12.07 2.83 5.35
C ASP A 27 11.57 1.45 5.80
N PHE A 28 11.93 0.39 5.08
CA PHE A 28 11.74 -0.98 5.55
C PHE A 28 12.83 -1.32 6.56
N LEU A 29 12.43 -1.61 7.79
CA LEU A 29 13.33 -1.96 8.89
C LEU A 29 13.24 -3.46 9.21
N PRO A 30 14.29 -4.05 9.79
CA PRO A 30 14.26 -5.45 10.22
C PRO A 30 13.09 -5.73 11.18
N ALA A 31 12.52 -6.93 11.10
CA ALA A 31 11.43 -7.34 12.00
C ALA A 31 11.81 -7.35 13.49
N SER A 32 13.10 -7.37 13.81
CA SER A 32 13.63 -7.27 15.17
C SER A 32 13.65 -5.84 15.74
N GLU A 33 13.36 -4.84 14.90
CA GLU A 33 13.36 -3.43 15.32
C GLU A 33 12.24 -3.18 16.34
N LYS A 34 12.50 -2.35 17.35
CA LYS A 34 11.49 -2.03 18.37
C LYS A 34 10.46 -1.04 17.81
N PRO A 35 9.16 -1.20 18.13
CA PRO A 35 8.16 -0.23 17.74
C PRO A 35 8.39 1.08 18.48
N GLN A 36 7.94 2.16 17.88
CA GLN A 36 8.02 3.50 18.44
C GLN A 36 6.71 4.22 18.15
N ARG A 37 6.07 4.73 19.20
CA ARG A 37 4.86 5.54 19.05
C ARG A 37 5.16 6.80 18.25
N ALA A 38 4.15 7.29 17.53
CA ALA A 38 4.26 8.53 16.80
C ALA A 38 4.64 9.69 17.73
N THR A 39 5.59 10.51 17.32
CA THR A 39 6.05 11.70 18.05
C THR A 39 5.51 13.00 17.48
N SER A 40 4.68 12.94 16.43
CA SER A 40 3.98 14.08 15.83
C SER A 40 2.62 13.66 15.29
N ALA A 41 1.68 14.62 15.19
CA ALA A 41 0.34 14.38 14.66
C ALA A 41 0.36 13.87 13.20
N LEU A 42 1.30 14.37 12.40
CA LEU A 42 1.49 13.89 11.03
C LEU A 42 1.94 12.43 11.01
N ALA A 43 2.92 12.05 11.84
CA ALA A 43 3.38 10.66 11.91
C ALA A 43 2.29 9.70 12.40
N GLU A 44 1.44 10.15 13.33
CA GLU A 44 0.25 9.41 13.77
C GLU A 44 -0.72 9.19 12.61
N THR A 45 -1.05 10.26 11.87
CA THR A 45 -1.92 10.20 10.69
C THR A 45 -1.37 9.25 9.61
N VAL A 46 -0.06 9.29 9.34
CA VAL A 46 0.61 8.38 8.39
C VAL A 46 0.47 6.93 8.87
N CYS A 47 0.72 6.65 10.15
CA CYS A 47 0.58 5.31 10.71
C CYS A 47 -0.86 4.79 10.60
N GLU A 48 -1.85 5.63 10.91
CA GLU A 48 -3.25 5.26 10.78
C GLU A 48 -3.63 4.92 9.34
N GLN A 49 -3.21 5.73 8.36
CA GLN A 49 -3.53 5.47 6.96
C GLN A 49 -2.84 4.21 6.44
N LEU A 50 -1.58 3.95 6.84
CA LEU A 50 -0.88 2.70 6.53
C LEU A 50 -1.63 1.50 7.13
N LEU A 51 -2.05 1.55 8.39
CA LEU A 51 -2.83 0.49 9.02
C LEU A 51 -4.18 0.27 8.32
N ARG A 52 -4.88 1.34 7.92
CA ARG A 52 -6.12 1.25 7.13
C ARG A 52 -5.87 0.56 5.79
N TYR A 53 -4.79 0.91 5.08
CA TYR A 53 -4.39 0.25 3.85
C TYR A 53 -4.06 -1.23 4.05
N LEU A 54 -3.31 -1.59 5.09
CA LEU A 54 -2.96 -2.98 5.39
C LEU A 54 -4.18 -3.84 5.73
N LYS A 55 -5.25 -3.23 6.25
CA LYS A 55 -6.54 -3.90 6.50
C LYS A 55 -7.44 -3.93 5.25
N ASN A 56 -7.42 -2.86 4.46
CA ASN A 56 -8.25 -2.70 3.28
C ASN A 56 -7.40 -2.13 2.13
N PRO A 57 -7.10 -2.91 1.08
CA PRO A 57 -6.22 -2.47 0.01
C PRO A 57 -6.80 -1.30 -0.81
N ASP A 58 -8.10 -1.00 -0.71
CA ASP A 58 -8.75 0.15 -1.35
C ASP A 58 -8.60 1.47 -0.57
N ALA A 59 -8.07 1.45 0.66
CA ALA A 59 -7.86 2.66 1.44
C ALA A 59 -6.92 3.64 0.72
N LYS A 60 -7.31 4.92 0.68
CA LYS A 60 -6.54 5.98 0.02
C LYS A 60 -5.62 6.68 1.00
N PHE A 61 -4.46 7.11 0.50
CA PHE A 61 -3.56 7.98 1.22
C PHE A 61 -3.89 9.44 0.90
N SER A 62 -4.01 10.27 1.93
CA SER A 62 -4.24 11.72 1.83
C SER A 62 -3.20 12.54 2.58
N VAL A 63 -2.18 11.88 3.13
CA VAL A 63 -1.07 12.56 3.82
C VAL A 63 -0.27 13.41 2.84
N PRO A 64 0.08 14.64 3.20
CA PRO A 64 0.97 15.46 2.39
C PRO A 64 2.38 14.86 2.42
N PHE A 65 3.02 14.79 1.26
CA PHE A 65 4.38 14.27 1.12
C PHE A 65 5.17 15.08 0.11
N ASP A 66 6.48 15.10 0.29
CA ASP A 66 7.42 15.70 -0.67
C ASP A 66 8.40 14.66 -1.18
N LEU A 67 8.59 14.63 -2.50
CA LEU A 67 9.46 13.69 -3.19
C LEU A 67 10.71 14.43 -3.71
N HIS A 68 11.75 14.44 -2.89
CA HIS A 68 13.04 15.00 -3.29
C HIS A 68 13.85 13.98 -4.09
N GLY A 69 14.13 14.32 -5.35
CA GLY A 69 14.93 13.50 -6.26
C GLY A 69 15.27 14.24 -7.53
N THR A 70 15.95 13.56 -8.46
CA THR A 70 16.23 14.12 -9.77
C THR A 70 14.94 14.35 -10.56
N PRO A 71 14.93 15.25 -11.57
CA PRO A 71 13.75 15.44 -12.42
C PRO A 71 13.26 14.14 -13.08
N HIS A 72 14.17 13.23 -13.42
CA HIS A 72 13.79 11.92 -13.95
C HIS A 72 13.11 11.05 -12.88
N GLN A 73 13.66 10.99 -11.66
CA GLN A 73 13.05 10.25 -10.56
C GLN A 73 11.64 10.75 -10.25
N GLN A 74 11.45 12.06 -10.12
CA GLN A 74 10.14 12.65 -9.85
C GLN A 74 9.10 12.28 -10.93
N LYS A 75 9.48 12.32 -12.21
CA LYS A 75 8.59 11.88 -13.31
C LYS A 75 8.18 10.41 -13.19
N VAL A 76 9.13 9.51 -12.87
CA VAL A 76 8.84 8.08 -12.65
C VAL A 76 7.93 7.90 -11.44
N TRP A 77 8.21 8.58 -10.33
CA TRP A 77 7.40 8.49 -9.11
C TRP A 77 5.98 8.96 -9.33
N GLN A 78 5.79 10.06 -10.08
CA GLN A 78 4.47 10.53 -10.47
C GLN A 78 3.73 9.54 -11.37
N ALA A 79 4.42 8.90 -12.32
CA ALA A 79 3.82 7.86 -13.16
C ALA A 79 3.39 6.64 -12.33
N MET A 80 4.17 6.24 -11.32
CA MET A 80 3.80 5.14 -10.43
C MET A 80 2.54 5.43 -9.62
N LEU A 81 2.35 6.67 -9.14
CA LEU A 81 1.13 7.07 -8.42
C LEU A 81 -0.14 6.90 -9.27
N ASN A 82 -0.02 6.96 -10.60
CA ASN A 82 -1.13 6.78 -11.53
C ASN A 82 -1.46 5.30 -11.81
N ILE A 83 -0.64 4.33 -11.36
CA ILE A 83 -0.92 2.91 -11.55
C ILE A 83 -2.01 2.50 -10.55
N PRO A 84 -3.21 2.08 -11.00
CA PRO A 84 -4.29 1.72 -10.08
C PRO A 84 -3.94 0.50 -9.22
N ARG A 85 -4.57 0.38 -8.05
CA ARG A 85 -4.53 -0.84 -7.23
C ARG A 85 -4.89 -2.06 -8.08
N GLY A 86 -4.19 -3.17 -7.84
CA GLY A 86 -4.47 -4.44 -8.52
C GLY A 86 -4.02 -4.47 -9.99
N GLN A 87 -3.48 -3.37 -10.50
CA GLN A 87 -2.83 -3.31 -11.80
C GLN A 87 -1.31 -3.20 -11.63
N THR A 88 -0.61 -3.67 -12.64
CA THR A 88 0.84 -3.52 -12.74
C THR A 88 1.22 -2.82 -14.05
N ARG A 89 2.43 -2.26 -14.07
CA ARG A 89 3.11 -1.86 -15.30
C ARG A 89 4.50 -2.48 -15.33
N SER A 90 4.99 -2.81 -16.50
CA SER A 90 6.37 -3.25 -16.65
C SER A 90 7.33 -2.05 -16.67
N TYR A 91 8.59 -2.27 -16.29
CA TYR A 91 9.63 -1.25 -16.47
C TYR A 91 9.72 -0.74 -17.91
N GLY A 92 9.46 -1.60 -18.90
CA GLY A 92 9.45 -1.25 -20.31
C GLY A 92 8.29 -0.36 -20.72
N GLU A 93 7.09 -0.62 -20.20
CA GLU A 93 5.90 0.21 -20.44
C GLU A 93 6.09 1.62 -19.89
N LEU A 94 6.53 1.75 -18.63
CA LEU A 94 6.83 3.05 -18.05
C LEU A 94 7.99 3.76 -18.76
N ALA A 95 9.01 3.02 -19.19
CA ALA A 95 10.11 3.61 -19.95
C ALA A 95 9.63 4.17 -21.29
N ALA A 96 8.76 3.47 -22.00
CA ALA A 96 8.17 3.95 -23.25
C ALA A 96 7.31 5.20 -23.02
N GLU A 97 6.44 5.20 -22.00
CA GLU A 97 5.61 6.35 -21.62
C GLU A 97 6.45 7.59 -21.31
N LEU A 98 7.54 7.40 -20.56
CA LEU A 98 8.38 8.49 -20.05
C LEU A 98 9.53 8.87 -21.00
N LYS A 99 9.61 8.27 -22.19
CA LYS A 99 10.72 8.43 -23.14
C LYS A 99 12.08 8.21 -22.46
N SER A 100 12.19 7.11 -21.73
CA SER A 100 13.36 6.69 -20.95
C SER A 100 13.77 5.26 -21.30
N CYS A 101 14.68 4.67 -20.53
CA CYS A 101 15.06 3.26 -20.65
C CYS A 101 14.63 2.45 -19.41
N PRO A 102 14.31 1.14 -19.56
CA PRO A 102 13.82 0.32 -18.46
C PRO A 102 14.76 0.29 -17.24
N GLN A 103 16.08 0.37 -17.48
CA GLN A 103 17.08 0.38 -16.42
C GLN A 103 17.02 1.66 -15.59
N ALA A 104 16.88 2.84 -16.23
CA ALA A 104 16.75 4.11 -15.52
C ALA A 104 15.44 4.16 -14.70
N VAL A 105 14.34 3.69 -15.26
CA VAL A 105 13.06 3.51 -14.54
C VAL A 105 13.26 2.59 -13.34
N GLY A 106 13.93 1.43 -13.51
CA GLY A 106 14.22 0.52 -12.41
C GLY A 106 15.03 1.15 -11.27
N GLN A 107 16.04 1.97 -11.61
CA GLN A 107 16.81 2.72 -10.61
C GLN A 107 15.95 3.77 -9.90
N ALA A 108 15.07 4.48 -10.62
CA ALA A 108 14.14 5.42 -10.02
C ALA A 108 13.10 4.74 -9.11
N CYS A 109 12.56 3.58 -9.50
CA CYS A 109 11.69 2.77 -8.66
C CYS A 109 12.39 2.32 -7.37
N GLY A 110 13.65 1.89 -7.46
CA GLY A 110 14.46 1.53 -6.30
C GLY A 110 14.81 2.73 -5.41
N ALA A 111 14.90 3.92 -5.98
CA ALA A 111 15.19 5.16 -5.26
C ALA A 111 13.95 5.81 -4.60
N ASN A 112 12.78 5.19 -4.69
CA ASN A 112 11.55 5.72 -4.11
C ASN A 112 11.70 5.96 -2.59
N PRO A 113 11.59 7.21 -2.11
CA PRO A 113 11.75 7.53 -0.70
C PRO A 113 10.53 7.14 0.15
N ILE A 114 9.36 6.93 -0.47
CA ILE A 114 8.08 6.69 0.24
C ILE A 114 7.40 5.45 -0.36
N PRO A 115 7.97 4.24 -0.20
CA PRO A 115 7.35 2.99 -0.62
C PRO A 115 5.98 2.77 0.02
N VAL A 116 5.19 1.84 -0.55
CA VAL A 116 3.77 1.59 -0.22
C VAL A 116 2.85 2.71 -0.69
N ILE A 117 3.11 3.96 -0.30
CA ILE A 117 2.31 5.13 -0.72
C ILE A 117 2.61 5.47 -2.18
N VAL A 118 3.88 5.67 -2.54
CA VAL A 118 4.32 5.68 -3.93
C VAL A 118 4.52 4.21 -4.34
N PRO A 119 3.67 3.64 -5.22
CA PRO A 119 3.48 2.19 -5.29
C PRO A 119 4.50 1.52 -6.21
N CYS A 120 5.79 1.60 -5.88
CA CYS A 120 6.86 0.98 -6.68
C CYS A 120 6.77 -0.55 -6.76
N HIS A 121 6.01 -1.20 -5.86
CA HIS A 121 5.71 -2.63 -5.94
C HIS A 121 4.85 -2.99 -7.16
N ARG A 122 4.06 -2.04 -7.70
CA ARG A 122 3.24 -2.23 -8.91
C ARG A 122 4.05 -2.21 -10.22
N VAL A 123 5.33 -1.87 -10.16
CA VAL A 123 6.22 -1.91 -11.34
C VAL A 123 6.99 -3.23 -11.37
N VAL A 124 6.80 -4.04 -12.41
CA VAL A 124 7.33 -5.41 -12.50
C VAL A 124 8.21 -5.63 -13.73
N GLY A 125 8.95 -6.73 -13.76
CA GLY A 125 9.68 -7.17 -14.95
C GLY A 125 8.75 -7.81 -15.97
N LYS A 126 9.15 -7.82 -17.25
CA LYS A 126 8.37 -8.48 -18.31
C LYS A 126 8.25 -10.00 -18.08
N ALA A 127 9.25 -10.62 -17.46
CA ALA A 127 9.33 -12.06 -17.22
C ALA A 127 9.21 -12.45 -15.74
N GLY A 128 8.79 -11.52 -14.86
CA GLY A 128 8.69 -11.80 -13.43
C GLY A 128 8.68 -10.56 -12.56
N LEU A 129 8.90 -10.74 -11.25
CA LEU A 129 8.71 -9.69 -10.26
C LEU A 129 9.63 -8.47 -10.45
N GLY A 130 10.84 -8.66 -10.95
CA GLY A 130 11.88 -7.63 -10.96
C GLY A 130 12.41 -7.31 -9.55
N GLY A 131 13.05 -6.14 -9.40
CA GLY A 131 13.58 -5.68 -8.12
C GLY A 131 12.57 -4.93 -7.25
N PHE A 132 12.91 -4.72 -5.98
CA PHE A 132 12.15 -3.91 -5.03
C PHE A 132 13.08 -3.18 -4.06
N ALA A 133 12.87 -1.89 -3.84
CA ALA A 133 13.66 -1.07 -2.91
C ALA A 133 15.19 -1.25 -3.05
N ARG A 134 15.70 -1.31 -4.29
CA ARG A 134 17.12 -1.58 -4.67
C ARG A 134 17.63 -3.01 -4.42
N HIS A 135 16.76 -3.94 -4.02
CA HIS A 135 17.08 -5.35 -3.88
C HIS A 135 16.54 -6.17 -5.05
N THR A 136 17.27 -7.22 -5.44
CA THR A 136 16.87 -8.20 -6.47
C THR A 136 16.62 -9.60 -5.90
N SER A 137 16.73 -9.77 -4.59
CA SER A 137 16.49 -11.01 -3.86
C SER A 137 16.20 -10.73 -2.38
N GLY A 138 15.83 -11.76 -1.62
CA GLY A 138 15.60 -11.70 -0.18
C GLY A 138 14.27 -11.05 0.23
N ALA A 139 14.19 -10.68 1.51
CA ALA A 139 12.96 -10.23 2.18
C ALA A 139 12.21 -9.10 1.46
N HIS A 140 12.92 -8.21 0.75
CA HIS A 140 12.30 -7.15 -0.03
C HIS A 140 11.42 -7.68 -1.18
N LEU A 141 11.80 -8.79 -1.82
CA LEU A 141 10.93 -9.40 -2.82
C LEU A 141 9.71 -10.09 -2.18
N ASP A 142 9.84 -10.61 -0.96
CA ASP A 142 8.69 -11.13 -0.22
C ASP A 142 7.71 -10.02 0.15
N ILE A 143 8.20 -8.85 0.57
CA ILE A 143 7.37 -7.65 0.79
C ILE A 143 6.64 -7.26 -0.51
N LYS A 144 7.34 -7.20 -1.65
CA LYS A 144 6.71 -6.88 -2.93
C LYS A 144 5.62 -7.87 -3.33
N ARG A 145 5.87 -9.18 -3.15
CA ARG A 145 4.86 -10.23 -3.37
C ARG A 145 3.66 -10.05 -2.46
N TRP A 146 3.89 -9.80 -1.18
CA TRP A 146 2.83 -9.58 -0.20
C TRP A 146 1.95 -8.39 -0.58
N LEU A 147 2.56 -7.25 -0.94
CA LEU A 147 1.82 -6.04 -1.36
C LEU A 147 0.99 -6.28 -2.62
N LEU A 148 1.54 -6.98 -3.62
CA LEU A 148 0.81 -7.33 -4.83
C LEU A 148 -0.36 -8.28 -4.53
N ALA A 149 -0.16 -9.29 -3.69
CA ALA A 149 -1.21 -10.22 -3.29
C ALA A 149 -2.32 -9.52 -2.49
N HIS A 150 -1.95 -8.66 -1.54
CA HIS A 150 -2.87 -7.83 -0.77
C HIS A 150 -3.75 -6.97 -1.67
N GLU A 151 -3.15 -6.36 -2.71
CA GLU A 151 -3.89 -5.54 -3.66
C GLU A 151 -4.68 -6.32 -4.72
N ALA A 152 -4.38 -7.60 -4.94
CA ALA A 152 -5.13 -8.46 -5.85
C ALA A 152 -6.41 -9.03 -5.19
N ALA A 153 -6.51 -8.98 -3.86
CA ALA A 153 -7.69 -9.43 -3.15
C ALA A 153 -8.93 -8.61 -3.55
N THR A 154 -10.05 -9.30 -3.79
CA THR A 154 -11.36 -8.67 -3.96
C THR A 154 -11.75 -8.03 -2.62
N PRO A 155 -12.24 -6.78 -2.58
CA PRO A 155 -12.72 -6.20 -1.34
C PRO A 155 -13.80 -7.10 -0.75
N SER A 156 -13.67 -7.44 0.53
CA SER A 156 -14.77 -8.04 1.28
C SER A 156 -15.97 -7.10 1.11
N PRO A 157 -17.16 -7.60 0.71
CA PRO A 157 -18.36 -6.78 0.75
C PRO A 157 -18.43 -6.17 2.15
N LEU A 158 -18.57 -4.85 2.21
CA LEU A 158 -18.80 -4.14 3.45
C LEU A 158 -19.94 -4.88 4.19
N GLN A 159 -19.69 -5.35 5.41
CA GLN A 159 -20.76 -5.71 6.32
C GLN A 159 -21.48 -4.40 6.67
N GLY A 160 -22.38 -3.98 5.78
CA GLY A 160 -23.30 -2.90 6.00
C GLY A 160 -24.23 -3.32 7.12
N GLU A 161 -24.08 -2.68 8.27
CA GLU A 161 -25.02 -2.77 9.37
C GLU A 161 -26.41 -2.31 8.88
N GLY A 162 -27.42 -3.15 9.11
CA GLY A 162 -28.78 -2.74 9.43
C GLY A 162 -29.68 -2.23 8.31
N TRP A 163 -30.24 -3.14 7.50
CA TRP A 163 -31.60 -2.92 6.99
C TRP A 163 -32.61 -3.49 8.00
N GLY A 164 -32.96 -2.67 8.98
CA GLY A 164 -34.11 -2.89 9.84
C GLY A 164 -35.33 -2.20 9.24
N GLU A 165 -36.05 -2.86 8.35
CA GLU A 165 -37.43 -2.49 8.01
C GLU A 165 -38.33 -3.70 8.16
N GLY A 166 -39.20 -3.64 9.18
CA GLY A 166 -40.19 -4.66 9.43
C GLY A 166 -41.15 -4.84 8.25
N ARG A 167 -41.61 -6.08 8.08
CA ARG A 167 -42.95 -6.35 7.58
C ARG A 167 -43.49 -7.63 8.22
N ASN A 168 -44.62 -7.43 8.87
CA ASN A 168 -45.50 -8.38 9.52
C ASN A 168 -46.12 -9.38 8.52
N SER A 169 -46.63 -10.48 9.06
CA SER A 169 -47.67 -11.37 8.56
C SER A 169 -47.25 -12.55 7.65
N LYS A 170 -47.25 -13.76 8.23
CA LYS A 170 -48.33 -14.76 8.06
C LYS A 170 -47.92 -16.09 8.70
N LEU A 171 -48.63 -16.50 9.76
CA LEU A 171 -48.72 -17.89 10.20
C LEU A 171 -49.71 -18.63 9.30
N PRO A 172 -49.40 -19.83 8.79
CA PRO A 172 -50.43 -20.79 8.40
C PRO A 172 -50.66 -21.81 9.51
N SER A 173 -51.94 -22.00 9.82
CA SER A 173 -52.48 -23.04 10.68
C SER A 173 -52.22 -24.46 10.14
N VAL A 174 -51.84 -25.37 11.03
CA VAL A 174 -52.05 -26.82 10.90
C VAL A 174 -52.54 -27.26 12.28
N GLY A 175 -53.68 -27.89 12.49
CA GLY A 175 -54.42 -28.85 11.68
C GLY A 175 -54.72 -30.01 12.62
N LYS A 176 -55.95 -30.08 13.15
CA LYS A 176 -56.42 -31.16 14.03
C LYS A 176 -56.20 -32.52 13.37
N ILE A 177 -55.61 -33.48 14.09
CA ILE A 177 -55.86 -34.90 13.85
C ILE A 177 -56.14 -35.58 15.19
N ARG A 178 -57.31 -36.18 15.26
CA ARG A 178 -57.83 -37.03 16.33
C ARG A 178 -57.24 -38.44 16.17
N LYS A 179 -56.85 -39.09 17.27
CA LYS A 179 -57.48 -40.29 17.84
C LYS A 179 -56.86 -40.57 19.21
#